data_AF-A0A661ZT46-F1
#
_entry.id   AF-A0A661ZT46-F1
#
_cell.length_a   1.000
_cell.length_b   1.000
_cell.length_c   1.000
_cell.angle_alpha   90.00
_cell.angle_beta   90.00
_cell.angle_gamma   90.00
#
_symmetry.space_group_name_H-M   'P 1'
#
loop_
_entity.id
_entity.type
_entity.pdbx_description
1 polymer ?
#
loop_
_entity_poly.entity_id
_entity_poly.type
_entity_poly.pdbx_seq_one_letter_code
_entity_poly.pdbx_strand_id
1 'polypeptide(L)'
;MLIEHVLEHFVEEEVRFILQQAFFHLKPSGNIRIAVPDSNHPNPDYIEYVRPGGSGAGADDHKSFWNFKTLSDLLKEVGYKVNLLEYCDYDKKIITKEFNDDNGIIHRSLSKGFKCDIENYSSLIIDAYK
;
A
#
# COMPACT_ATOMS: atom_id res chain seq x y z
N MET A 1 3.20 -5.90 12.20
CA MET A 1 2.22 -4.80 12.41
C MET A 1 1.48 -4.56 11.10
N LEU A 2 0.20 -4.23 11.14
CA LEU A 2 -0.64 -4.04 9.96
C LEU A 2 -0.98 -2.57 9.75
N ILE A 3 -0.93 -2.08 8.51
CA ILE A 3 -1.31 -0.74 8.10
C ILE A 3 -2.13 -0.84 6.81
N GLU A 4 -3.44 -0.90 6.91
CA GLU A 4 -4.33 -0.99 5.75
C GLU A 4 -5.10 0.32 5.57
N HIS A 5 -4.83 1.01 4.46
CA HIS A 5 -5.47 2.27 4.05
C HIS A 5 -5.40 3.36 5.13
N VAL A 6 -4.16 3.67 5.52
CA VAL A 6 -3.82 4.68 6.54
C VAL A 6 -2.79 5.67 6.00
N LEU A 7 -1.75 5.21 5.31
CA LEU A 7 -0.61 6.07 4.93
C LEU A 7 -0.99 7.14 3.90
N GLU A 8 -1.99 6.89 3.07
CA GLU A 8 -2.52 7.85 2.10
C GLU A 8 -3.10 9.11 2.77
N HIS A 9 -3.49 9.04 4.05
CA HIS A 9 -4.01 10.19 4.82
C HIS A 9 -2.92 11.10 5.40
N PHE A 10 -1.65 10.78 5.15
CA PHE A 10 -0.49 11.53 5.61
C PHE A 10 0.32 12.05 4.42
N VAL A 11 0.97 13.20 4.60
CA VAL A 11 1.95 13.66 3.60
C VAL A 11 3.21 12.81 3.68
N GLU A 12 4.03 12.83 2.63
CA GLU A 12 5.21 11.97 2.51
C GLU A 12 6.17 12.09 3.71
N GLU A 13 6.39 13.29 4.23
CA GLU A 13 7.23 13.53 5.40
C GLU A 13 6.70 12.85 6.67
N GLU A 14 5.39 12.89 6.87
CA GLU A 14 4.72 12.23 7.99
C GLU A 14 4.77 10.70 7.83
N VAL A 15 4.53 10.19 6.62
CA VAL A 15 4.68 8.76 6.32
C VAL A 15 6.11 8.29 6.60
N ARG A 16 7.12 9.05 6.16
CA ARG A 16 8.53 8.76 6.46
C ARG A 16 8.78 8.67 7.96
N PHE A 17 8.27 9.64 8.73
CA PHE A 17 8.40 9.64 10.18
C PHE A 17 7.72 8.42 10.82
N ILE A 18 6.49 8.10 10.42
CA ILE A 18 5.75 6.92 10.89
C ILE A 18 6.55 5.63 10.63
N LEU A 19 7.08 5.47 9.41
CA LEU A 19 7.84 4.29 9.02
C LEU A 19 9.16 4.18 9.80
N GLN A 20 9.84 5.30 10.08
CA GLN A 20 11.04 5.35 10.93
C GLN A 20 10.73 4.95 12.38
N GLN A 21 9.64 5.46 12.96
CA GLN A 21 9.23 5.09 14.32
C GLN A 21 8.85 3.60 14.39
N ALA A 22 8.10 3.10 13.41
CA ALA A 22 7.80 1.69 13.28
C ALA A 22 9.08 0.84 13.20
N PHE A 23 10.05 1.25 12.39
CA PHE A 23 11.30 0.52 12.21
C PHE A 23 12.09 0.48 13.52
N PHE A 24 12.17 1.62 14.22
CA PHE A 24 12.85 1.72 15.51
C PHE A 24 12.27 0.72 16.52
N HIS A 25 10.95 0.65 16.65
CA HIS A 25 10.26 -0.18 17.64
C HIS A 25 10.08 -1.66 17.25
N LEU A 26 10.21 -2.01 15.97
CA LEU A 26 10.18 -3.40 15.55
C LEU A 26 11.34 -4.18 16.17
N LYS A 27 11.03 -5.41 16.61
CA LYS A 27 12.05 -6.41 16.97
C LYS A 27 12.87 -6.78 15.73
N PRO A 28 14.10 -7.29 15.87
CA PRO A 28 14.84 -7.89 14.76
C PRO A 28 13.95 -8.92 14.03
N SER A 29 13.95 -8.88 12.69
CA SER A 29 13.09 -9.72 11.84
C SER A 29 11.58 -9.47 11.97
N GLY A 30 11.17 -8.44 12.70
CA GLY A 30 9.78 -7.98 12.72
C GLY A 30 9.38 -7.36 11.39
N ASN A 31 8.08 -7.43 11.07
CA ASN A 31 7.53 -6.90 9.83
C ASN A 31 6.48 -5.81 10.07
N ILE A 32 6.30 -4.98 9.05
CA ILE A 32 5.04 -4.29 8.78
C ILE A 32 4.44 -4.82 7.48
N ARG A 33 3.13 -5.00 7.45
CA ARG A 33 2.34 -5.24 6.24
C ARG A 33 1.55 -3.99 5.94
N ILE A 34 1.75 -3.43 4.76
CA ILE A 34 1.11 -2.19 4.32
C ILE A 34 0.21 -2.52 3.14
N ALA A 35 -1.01 -1.97 3.14
CA ALA A 35 -1.85 -1.87 1.95
C ALA A 35 -2.31 -0.41 1.77
N VAL A 36 -2.12 0.15 0.59
CA VAL A 36 -2.55 1.51 0.22
C VAL A 36 -3.16 1.50 -1.19
N PRO A 37 -3.91 2.53 -1.59
CA PRO A 37 -4.29 2.70 -2.99
C PRO A 37 -3.06 2.78 -3.92
N ASP A 38 -3.14 2.14 -5.08
CA ASP A 38 -2.04 2.07 -6.06
C ASP A 38 -2.20 3.14 -7.15
N SER A 39 -1.35 4.16 -7.12
CA SER A 39 -1.33 5.25 -8.12
C SER A 39 -0.94 4.79 -9.52
N ASN A 40 -0.45 3.56 -9.66
CA ASN A 40 -0.08 2.99 -10.93
C ASN A 40 -1.17 2.07 -11.52
N HIS A 41 -2.34 1.96 -10.89
CA HIS A 41 -3.45 1.13 -11.37
C HIS A 41 -3.90 1.50 -12.80
N PRO A 42 -4.23 0.52 -13.67
CA PRO A 42 -4.64 0.78 -15.06
C PRO A 42 -6.03 1.41 -15.20
N ASN A 43 -6.94 1.11 -14.27
CA ASN A 43 -8.34 1.55 -14.37
C ASN A 43 -8.45 3.05 -13.99
N PRO A 44 -8.86 3.94 -14.91
CA PRO A 44 -9.02 5.36 -14.62
C PRO A 44 -10.12 5.64 -13.58
N ASP A 45 -11.18 4.82 -13.54
CA ASP A 45 -12.25 4.97 -12.54
C ASP A 45 -11.74 4.64 -11.15
N TYR A 46 -10.87 3.62 -11.03
CA TYR A 46 -10.16 3.35 -9.78
C TYR A 46 -9.32 4.55 -9.35
N ILE A 47 -8.53 5.12 -10.27
CA ILE A 47 -7.66 6.26 -9.97
C ILE A 47 -8.48 7.45 -9.50
N GLU A 48 -9.58 7.78 -10.18
CA GLU A 48 -10.49 8.86 -9.76
C GLU A 48 -11.15 8.57 -8.41
N TYR A 49 -11.47 7.30 -8.15
CA TYR A 49 -12.09 6.90 -6.90
C TYR A 49 -11.14 7.06 -5.70
N VAL A 50 -9.84 6.77 -5.84
CA VAL A 50 -8.90 6.69 -4.71
C VAL A 50 -7.82 7.78 -4.63
N ARG A 51 -7.63 8.59 -5.67
CA ARG A 51 -6.59 9.64 -5.64
C ARG A 51 -6.88 10.70 -4.54
N PRO A 52 -5.88 11.48 -4.10
CA PRO A 52 -6.10 12.71 -3.35
C PRO A 52 -7.18 13.60 -3.96
N GLY A 53 -8.21 13.92 -3.18
CA GLY A 53 -9.39 14.67 -3.63
C GLY A 53 -10.24 13.92 -4.67
N GLY A 54 -10.22 12.59 -4.61
CA GLY A 54 -11.02 11.70 -5.45
C GLY A 54 -12.48 11.59 -5.00
N SER A 55 -13.26 10.81 -5.73
CA SER A 55 -14.71 10.67 -5.52
C SER A 55 -15.11 9.57 -4.52
N GLY A 56 -14.19 8.66 -4.18
CA GLY A 56 -14.44 7.56 -3.27
C GLY A 56 -14.50 7.99 -1.80
N ALA A 57 -15.14 7.17 -0.98
CA ALA A 57 -15.26 7.43 0.45
C ALA A 57 -13.87 7.53 1.13
N GLY A 58 -13.59 8.67 1.77
CA GLY A 58 -12.33 8.95 2.45
C GLY A 58 -11.23 9.54 1.56
N ALA A 59 -11.41 9.52 0.23
CA ALA A 59 -10.45 10.06 -0.73
C ALA A 59 -10.30 11.59 -0.67
N ASP A 60 -11.27 12.27 -0.06
CA ASP A 60 -11.27 13.71 0.20
C ASP A 60 -10.20 14.15 1.21
N ASP A 61 -9.77 13.25 2.10
CA ASP A 61 -8.65 13.46 3.05
C ASP A 61 -7.38 12.67 2.68
N HIS A 62 -7.31 12.10 1.47
CA HIS A 62 -6.05 11.55 0.97
C HIS A 62 -5.07 12.68 0.64
N LYS A 63 -3.83 12.54 1.08
CA LYS A 63 -2.73 13.52 0.95
C LYS A 63 -1.54 13.00 0.15
N SER A 64 -1.34 11.69 0.12
CA SER A 64 -0.28 11.04 -0.64
C SER A 64 -0.83 9.94 -1.55
N PHE A 65 -0.11 9.64 -2.62
CA PHE A 65 -0.54 8.63 -3.59
C PHE A 65 0.64 7.80 -4.07
N TRP A 66 0.64 6.53 -3.68
CA TRP A 66 1.82 5.66 -3.74
C TRP A 66 1.74 4.69 -4.90
N ASN A 67 2.89 4.36 -5.49
CA ASN A 67 3.01 3.18 -6.33
C ASN A 67 4.11 2.26 -5.77
N PHE A 68 4.24 1.08 -6.37
CA PHE A 68 5.22 0.09 -5.93
C PHE A 68 6.65 0.64 -5.88
N LYS A 69 7.02 1.62 -6.71
CA LYS A 69 8.34 2.22 -6.70
C LYS A 69 8.48 3.23 -5.56
N THR A 70 7.61 4.24 -5.48
CA THR A 70 7.75 5.34 -4.51
C THR A 70 7.68 4.85 -3.07
N LEU A 71 6.75 3.94 -2.75
CA LEU A 71 6.64 3.38 -1.40
C LEU A 71 7.80 2.41 -1.08
N SER A 72 8.23 1.59 -2.05
CA SER A 72 9.37 0.70 -1.83
C SER A 72 10.66 1.47 -1.58
N ASP A 73 10.89 2.55 -2.31
CA ASP A 73 12.10 3.35 -2.17
C ASP A 73 12.11 4.05 -0.80
N LEU A 74 10.99 4.64 -0.38
CA LEU A 74 10.85 5.22 0.96
C LEU A 74 11.11 4.20 2.07
N LEU A 75 10.55 2.99 1.95
CA LEU A 75 10.80 1.91 2.92
C LEU A 75 12.28 1.50 2.98
N LYS A 76 12.94 1.38 1.83
CA LYS A 76 14.38 1.04 1.76
C LYS A 76 15.25 2.15 2.34
N GLU A 77 14.91 3.42 2.12
CA GLU A 77 15.59 4.56 2.72
C GLU A 77 15.55 4.53 4.25
N VAL A 78 14.43 4.08 4.83
CA VAL A 78 14.31 3.86 6.28
C VAL A 78 15.12 2.67 6.78
N GLY A 79 15.45 1.72 5.90
CA GLY A 79 16.25 0.53 6.21
C GLY A 79 15.49 -0.80 6.13
N TYR A 80 14.22 -0.79 5.69
CA TYR A 80 13.46 -2.02 5.52
C TYR A 80 13.95 -2.85 4.33
N LYS A 81 13.85 -4.18 4.47
CA LYS A 81 13.85 -5.11 3.34
C LYS A 81 12.44 -5.26 2.82
N VAL A 82 12.24 -4.95 1.55
CA VAL A 82 10.91 -4.86 0.92
C VAL A 82 10.57 -6.12 0.13
N ASN A 83 9.35 -6.63 0.32
CA ASN A 83 8.74 -7.68 -0.49
C ASN A 83 7.35 -7.23 -0.98
N LEU A 84 7.26 -6.92 -2.27
CA LEU A 84 5.98 -6.59 -2.93
C LEU A 84 5.11 -7.84 -3.06
N LEU A 85 3.84 -7.73 -2.69
CA LEU A 85 2.86 -8.83 -2.70
C LEU A 85 1.75 -8.63 -3.74
N GLU A 86 1.18 -7.44 -3.83
CA GLU A 86 0.14 -7.08 -4.81
C GLU A 86 0.40 -5.65 -5.27
N TYR A 87 0.51 -5.40 -6.58
CA TYR A 87 0.84 -4.07 -7.12
C TYR A 87 0.65 -3.99 -8.63
N CYS A 88 0.54 -2.78 -9.17
CA CYS A 88 0.54 -2.53 -10.61
C CYS A 88 1.94 -2.17 -11.10
N ASP A 89 2.49 -2.93 -12.04
CA ASP A 89 3.86 -2.73 -12.55
C ASP A 89 3.96 -1.60 -13.61
N TYR A 90 5.17 -1.37 -14.14
CA TYR A 90 5.40 -0.34 -15.16
C TYR A 90 4.57 -0.54 -16.44
N ASP A 91 4.16 -1.78 -16.75
CA ASP A 91 3.32 -2.12 -17.90
C ASP A 91 1.82 -2.03 -17.58
N LYS A 92 1.46 -1.47 -16.41
CA LYS A 92 0.09 -1.36 -15.92
C LYS A 92 -0.60 -2.71 -15.69
N LYS A 93 0.18 -3.77 -15.46
CA LYS A 93 -0.35 -5.11 -15.13
C LYS A 93 -0.45 -5.26 -13.62
N ILE A 94 -1.58 -5.78 -13.16
CA ILE A 94 -1.77 -6.15 -11.75
C ILE A 94 -0.99 -7.44 -11.49
N ILE A 95 0.02 -7.35 -10.65
CA ILE A 95 0.85 -8.46 -10.19
C ILE A 95 0.35 -8.86 -8.81
N THR A 96 0.09 -10.16 -8.63
CA THR A 96 -0.26 -10.75 -7.33
C THR A 96 0.68 -11.91 -7.05
N LYS A 97 1.18 -11.98 -5.81
CA LYS A 97 1.94 -13.12 -5.28
C LYS A 97 1.11 -13.77 -4.18
N GLU A 98 1.31 -15.06 -3.97
CA GLU A 98 0.71 -15.73 -2.82
C GLU A 98 1.30 -15.21 -1.52
N PHE A 99 0.43 -14.91 -0.54
CA PHE A 99 0.80 -14.58 0.82
C PHE A 99 -0.24 -15.10 1.82
N ASN A 100 0.23 -15.51 2.99
CA ASN A 100 -0.61 -15.92 4.10
C ASN A 100 -0.98 -14.73 5.00
N ASP A 101 -1.80 -14.96 6.02
CA ASP A 101 -2.34 -13.91 6.88
C ASP A 101 -1.51 -13.69 8.17
N ASP A 102 -0.39 -14.41 8.35
CA ASP A 102 0.43 -14.40 9.56
C ASP A 102 1.00 -13.00 9.88
N ASN A 103 1.27 -12.22 8.81
CA ASN A 103 1.78 -10.85 8.88
C ASN A 103 0.67 -9.79 8.99
N GLY A 104 -0.59 -10.21 9.05
CA GLY A 104 -1.79 -9.37 9.07
C GLY A 104 -2.72 -9.67 7.89
N ILE A 105 -4.03 -9.67 8.17
CA ILE A 105 -5.09 -9.86 7.18
C ILE A 105 -5.28 -8.55 6.41
N ILE A 106 -5.32 -8.61 5.08
CA ILE A 106 -5.70 -7.48 4.22
C ILE A 106 -7.06 -7.77 3.60
N HIS A 107 -8.01 -6.88 3.83
CA HIS A 107 -9.36 -7.03 3.29
C HIS A 107 -9.47 -6.53 1.86
N ARG A 108 -8.81 -5.41 1.52
CA ARG A 108 -8.85 -4.76 0.20
C ARG A 108 -7.80 -5.32 -0.76
N SER A 109 -7.80 -6.64 -0.92
CA SER A 109 -6.89 -7.37 -1.82
C SER A 109 -7.66 -8.08 -2.91
N LEU A 110 -7.22 -7.90 -4.16
CA LEU A 110 -7.79 -8.57 -5.32
C LEU A 110 -7.57 -10.09 -5.22
N SER A 111 -6.35 -10.51 -4.83
CA SER A 111 -6.01 -11.94 -4.67
C SER A 111 -6.78 -12.64 -3.55
N LYS A 112 -7.28 -11.88 -2.55
CA LYS A 112 -8.17 -12.38 -1.49
C LYS A 112 -9.66 -12.26 -1.85
N GLY A 113 -9.98 -11.86 -3.09
CA GLY A 113 -11.35 -11.84 -3.61
C GLY A 113 -12.17 -10.63 -3.17
N PHE A 114 -11.53 -9.51 -2.81
CA PHE A 114 -12.22 -8.25 -2.53
C PHE A 114 -13.06 -7.82 -3.74
N LYS A 115 -14.29 -7.36 -3.48
CA LYS A 115 -15.20 -6.85 -4.52
C LYS A 115 -15.85 -5.57 -4.06
N CYS A 116 -15.91 -4.61 -4.98
CA CYS A 116 -16.70 -3.39 -4.88
C CYS A 116 -17.20 -3.02 -6.28
N ASP A 117 -17.84 -1.86 -6.41
CA ASP A 117 -18.36 -1.38 -7.71
C ASP A 117 -17.26 -1.01 -8.71
N ILE A 118 -16.01 -0.87 -8.25
CA ILE A 118 -14.84 -0.66 -9.11
C ILE A 118 -14.28 -1.99 -9.57
N GLU A 119 -14.24 -2.19 -10.89
CA GLU A 119 -13.67 -3.40 -11.49
C GLU A 119 -12.17 -3.55 -11.16
N ASN A 120 -11.80 -4.76 -10.76
CA ASN A 120 -10.42 -5.16 -10.43
C ASN A 120 -9.77 -4.29 -9.35
N TYR A 121 -10.53 -3.80 -8.37
CA TYR A 121 -9.98 -3.05 -7.25
C TYR A 121 -8.85 -3.84 -6.55
N SER A 122 -7.63 -3.32 -6.65
CA SER A 122 -6.43 -3.91 -6.08
C SER A 122 -5.67 -2.85 -5.29
N SER A 123 -5.18 -3.21 -4.12
CA SER A 123 -4.30 -2.33 -3.34
C SER A 123 -2.84 -2.61 -3.67
N LEU A 124 -1.97 -1.61 -3.48
CA LEU A 124 -0.54 -1.83 -3.36
C LEU A 124 -0.26 -2.44 -1.99
N ILE A 125 0.10 -3.73 -1.98
CA ILE A 125 0.42 -4.50 -0.76
C ILE A 125 1.92 -4.81 -0.71
N ILE A 126 2.54 -4.41 0.40
CA ILE A 126 3.98 -4.58 0.64
C ILE A 126 4.21 -5.14 2.04
N ASP A 127 5.00 -6.20 2.14
CA ASP A 127 5.64 -6.60 3.40
C ASP A 127 7.02 -5.93 3.50
N ALA A 128 7.29 -5.26 4.61
CA ALA A 128 8.56 -4.61 4.88
C ALA A 128 9.15 -5.12 6.21
N TYR A 129 10.37 -5.65 6.17
CA TYR A 129 11.02 -6.34 7.29
C TYR A 129 12.21 -5.54 7.82
N LYS A 130 12.40 -5.58 9.15
CA LYS A 130 13.60 -5.07 9.83
C LYS A 130 14.74 -6.08 9.78
#